data_AF-A0A936XUL1-F1
#
_entry.id   AF-A0A936XUL1-F1
#
_cell.length_a   1.000
_cell.length_b   1.000
_cell.length_c   1.000
_cell.angle_alpha   90.00
_cell.angle_beta   90.00
_cell.angle_gamma   90.00
#
_symmetry.space_group_name_H-M   'P 1'
#
loop_
_entity.id
_entity.type
_entity.pdbx_description
1 polymer ?
#
loop_
_entity_poly.entity_id
_entity_poly.type
_entity_poly.pdbx_seq_one_letter_code
_entity_poly.pdbx_strand_id
1 'polypeptide(L)'
;MSIIKYITIFCFLIPSLCLEGQGLKKSELIETEWCTDNSNRNFYKSDTVYLYRIIDTLNEFQKLNIQYRELDYNKEKDITKIKLKRKDRAEVSDHNVKAWTVSNRLGKWKWKYDLDKQVLTLFYAGELESSFRLIESFQDKLVWKYEDLSHSPKEDIYHLIVLKLVRIK
;
A
#
# COMPACT_ATOMS: atom_id res chain seq x y z
N MET A 1 -37.23 41.61 -43.35
CA MET A 1 -36.24 40.73 -44.03
C MET A 1 -35.09 40.50 -43.06
N SER A 2 -34.82 39.23 -42.80
CA SER A 2 -34.00 38.55 -41.78
C SER A 2 -33.23 39.30 -40.69
N ILE A 3 -33.63 38.92 -39.48
CA ILE A 3 -33.02 39.10 -38.15
C ILE A 3 -31.64 38.44 -38.10
N ILE A 4 -30.70 39.17 -37.51
CA ILE A 4 -29.33 38.77 -37.22
C ILE A 4 -29.33 37.50 -36.36
N LYS A 5 -28.61 36.49 -36.84
CA LYS A 5 -28.47 35.15 -36.25
C LYS A 5 -27.94 35.24 -34.81
N TYR A 6 -28.72 34.71 -33.86
CA TYR A 6 -28.25 34.43 -32.50
C TYR A 6 -27.16 33.35 -32.56
N ILE A 7 -25.92 33.72 -32.21
CA ILE A 7 -24.87 32.76 -31.90
C ILE A 7 -25.09 32.34 -30.44
N THR A 8 -25.77 31.22 -30.24
CA THR A 8 -25.87 30.57 -28.94
C THR A 8 -24.52 29.94 -28.64
N ILE A 9 -23.70 30.60 -27.83
CA ILE A 9 -22.47 30.03 -27.28
C ILE A 9 -22.90 28.93 -26.30
N PHE A 10 -22.76 27.68 -26.75
CA PHE A 10 -22.93 26.50 -25.92
C PHE A 10 -21.68 26.40 -25.04
N CYS A 11 -21.70 27.06 -23.88
CA CYS A 11 -20.73 26.79 -22.83
C CYS A 11 -20.96 25.34 -22.37
N PHE A 12 -20.18 24.42 -22.91
CA PHE A 12 -19.91 23.14 -22.26
C PHE A 12 -19.28 23.47 -20.91
N LEU A 13 -20.12 23.66 -19.90
CA LEU A 13 -19.78 23.32 -18.52
C LEU A 13 -19.49 21.83 -18.57
N ILE A 14 -18.24 21.49 -18.86
CA ILE A 14 -17.68 20.21 -18.45
C ILE A 14 -17.88 20.24 -16.93
N PRO A 15 -18.79 19.45 -16.33
CA PRO A 15 -18.68 19.24 -14.92
C PRO A 15 -17.28 18.65 -14.77
N SER A 16 -16.37 19.40 -14.15
CA SER A 16 -15.20 18.81 -13.55
C SER A 16 -15.77 17.75 -12.63
N LEU A 17 -15.85 16.53 -13.13
CA LEU A 17 -15.84 15.33 -12.34
C LEU A 17 -14.54 15.44 -11.56
N CYS A 18 -14.59 16.19 -10.45
CA CYS A 18 -13.86 15.80 -9.27
C CYS A 18 -14.32 14.37 -9.03
N LEU A 19 -13.61 13.43 -9.66
CA LEU A 19 -13.31 12.19 -8.99
C LEU A 19 -12.62 12.64 -7.69
N GLU A 20 -13.41 12.88 -6.66
CA GLU A 20 -12.98 12.58 -5.31
C GLU A 20 -12.71 11.08 -5.32
N GLY A 21 -11.53 10.70 -5.84
CA GLY A 21 -10.95 9.41 -5.52
C GLY A 21 -11.01 9.34 -4.01
N GLN A 22 -11.72 8.35 -3.47
CA GLN A 22 -11.91 8.18 -2.04
C GLN A 22 -10.54 8.30 -1.37
N GLY A 23 -10.28 9.46 -0.77
CA GLY A 23 -8.98 9.77 -0.20
C GLY A 23 -8.76 8.87 0.99
N LEU A 24 -7.62 8.19 1.02
CA LEU A 24 -7.26 7.31 2.13
C LEU A 24 -7.18 8.16 3.40
N LYS A 25 -7.94 7.80 4.45
CA LYS A 25 -7.92 8.52 5.73
C LYS A 25 -6.73 8.06 6.55
N LYS A 26 -6.15 8.96 7.36
CA LYS A 26 -5.07 8.60 8.31
C LYS A 26 -5.48 7.43 9.23
N SER A 27 -6.75 7.36 9.64
CA SER A 27 -7.27 6.27 10.47
C SER A 27 -7.15 4.90 9.82
N GLU A 28 -7.19 4.81 8.49
CA GLU A 28 -7.05 3.57 7.73
C GLU A 28 -5.58 3.10 7.64
N LEU A 29 -4.64 3.98 7.99
CA LEU A 29 -3.20 3.71 8.06
C LEU A 29 -2.70 3.41 9.49
N ILE A 30 -3.40 3.83 10.54
CA ILE A 30 -2.95 3.64 11.93
C ILE A 30 -3.14 2.19 12.38
N GLU A 31 -2.13 1.63 13.05
CA GLU A 31 -2.10 0.23 13.53
C GLU A 31 -2.26 -0.79 12.40
N THR A 32 -1.56 -0.55 11.30
CA THR A 32 -1.61 -1.39 10.11
C THR A 32 -0.22 -1.88 9.72
N GLU A 33 -0.17 -3.05 9.10
CA GLU A 33 1.04 -3.63 8.54
C GLU A 33 0.88 -3.69 7.02
N TRP A 34 1.87 -3.12 6.33
CA TRP A 34 1.93 -3.03 4.88
C TRP A 34 3.17 -3.75 4.38
N CYS A 35 3.04 -4.41 3.24
CA CYS A 35 4.12 -5.08 2.54
C CYS A 35 4.41 -4.38 1.22
N THR A 36 5.65 -4.49 0.73
CA THR A 36 6.05 -3.95 -0.58
C THR A 36 7.19 -4.77 -1.18
N ASP A 37 7.22 -4.88 -2.50
CA ASP A 37 8.31 -5.54 -3.24
C ASP A 37 9.62 -4.77 -3.03
N ASN A 38 10.66 -5.48 -2.59
CA ASN A 38 11.99 -4.95 -2.33
C ASN A 38 13.09 -5.62 -3.16
N SER A 39 12.72 -6.40 -4.19
CA SER A 39 13.61 -7.29 -4.95
C SER A 39 14.83 -6.63 -5.60
N ASN A 40 14.74 -5.35 -5.98
CA ASN A 40 15.79 -4.69 -6.76
C ASN A 40 16.35 -3.42 -6.13
N ARG A 41 15.62 -2.82 -5.18
CA ARG A 41 16.00 -1.62 -4.43
C ARG A 41 15.20 -1.58 -3.15
N ASN A 42 15.87 -1.20 -2.07
CA ASN A 42 15.27 -0.65 -0.87
C ASN A 42 14.03 0.22 -1.21
N PHE A 43 12.84 -0.09 -0.68
CA PHE A 43 11.59 0.61 -1.04
C PHE A 43 11.69 2.14 -0.88
N TYR A 44 12.46 2.62 0.11
CA TYR A 44 12.76 4.02 0.37
C TYR A 44 13.81 4.63 -0.59
N LYS A 45 14.19 3.92 -1.66
CA LYS A 45 14.94 4.44 -2.82
C LYS A 45 14.19 4.32 -4.15
N SER A 46 13.04 3.65 -4.17
CA SER A 46 12.23 3.46 -5.37
C SER A 46 11.39 4.69 -5.68
N ASP A 47 11.27 5.06 -6.97
CA ASP A 47 10.47 6.21 -7.41
C ASP A 47 8.97 5.90 -7.37
N THR A 48 8.59 4.65 -7.58
CA THR A 48 7.20 4.16 -7.44
C THR A 48 7.23 2.92 -6.55
N VAL A 49 6.30 2.85 -5.59
CA VAL A 49 6.12 1.71 -4.69
C VAL A 49 4.66 1.30 -4.62
N TYR A 50 4.43 0.02 -4.40
CA TYR A 50 3.11 -0.53 -4.13
C TYR A 50 3.10 -1.05 -2.70
N LEU A 51 2.29 -0.45 -1.83
CA LEU A 51 2.04 -0.97 -0.49
C LEU A 51 0.77 -1.81 -0.53
N TYR A 52 0.84 -3.06 -0.10
CA TYR A 52 -0.34 -3.92 -0.02
C TYR A 52 -0.55 -4.43 1.41
N ARG A 53 -1.82 -4.69 1.74
CA ARG A 53 -2.25 -5.22 3.03
C ARG A 53 -3.42 -6.18 2.84
N ILE A 54 -3.38 -7.32 3.52
CA ILE A 54 -4.53 -8.22 3.67
C ILE A 54 -5.54 -7.60 4.66
N ILE A 55 -6.81 -7.52 4.26
CA ILE A 55 -7.87 -6.86 5.05
C ILE A 55 -8.88 -7.83 5.67
N ASP A 56 -8.78 -9.13 5.39
CA ASP A 56 -9.69 -10.13 5.95
C ASP A 56 -9.51 -10.29 7.46
N THR A 57 -10.61 -10.65 8.13
CA THR A 57 -10.55 -11.15 9.50
C THR A 57 -10.04 -12.59 9.47
N LEU A 58 -8.81 -12.78 9.95
CA LEU A 58 -8.13 -14.08 9.89
C LEU A 58 -8.44 -14.93 11.13
N ASN A 59 -8.71 -16.21 10.94
CA ASN A 59 -8.70 -17.18 12.03
C ASN A 59 -7.25 -17.49 12.49
N GLU A 60 -7.08 -18.21 13.60
CA GLU A 60 -5.74 -18.48 14.17
C GLU A 60 -4.81 -19.23 13.20
N PHE A 61 -5.33 -20.26 12.52
CA PHE A 61 -4.55 -20.99 11.51
C PHE A 61 -4.11 -20.09 10.36
N GLN A 62 -5.01 -19.23 9.89
CA GLN A 62 -4.69 -18.25 8.88
C GLN A 62 -3.62 -17.30 9.42
N LYS A 63 -3.78 -16.67 10.58
CA LYS A 63 -2.77 -15.75 11.14
C LYS A 63 -1.36 -16.35 11.18
N LEU A 64 -1.22 -17.62 11.57
CA LEU A 64 0.08 -18.32 11.62
C LEU A 64 0.78 -18.39 10.25
N ASN A 65 0.01 -18.41 9.16
CA ASN A 65 0.51 -18.53 7.80
C ASN A 65 0.57 -17.20 7.02
N ILE A 66 0.43 -16.05 7.70
CA ILE A 66 0.35 -14.74 7.01
C ILE A 66 1.58 -14.42 6.18
N GLN A 67 2.76 -14.76 6.69
CA GLN A 67 4.01 -14.50 5.98
C GLN A 67 4.08 -15.27 4.65
N TYR A 68 3.67 -16.54 4.61
CA TYR A 68 3.66 -17.31 3.37
C TYR A 68 2.78 -16.70 2.30
N ARG A 69 1.64 -16.11 2.70
CA ARG A 69 0.71 -15.46 1.77
C ARG A 69 1.24 -14.13 1.23
N GLU A 70 1.87 -13.34 2.09
CA GLU A 70 2.52 -12.10 1.67
C GLU A 70 3.66 -12.38 0.68
N LEU A 71 4.39 -13.48 0.87
CA LEU A 71 5.42 -13.94 -0.05
C LEU A 71 4.83 -14.45 -1.38
N ASP A 72 3.74 -15.23 -1.32
CA ASP A 72 3.04 -15.74 -2.51
C ASP A 72 2.51 -14.59 -3.39
N TYR A 73 1.84 -13.60 -2.77
CA TYR A 73 1.42 -12.38 -3.48
C TYR A 73 2.60 -11.62 -4.11
N ASN A 74 3.76 -11.61 -3.45
CA ASN A 74 4.98 -11.00 -3.96
C ASN A 74 5.82 -11.93 -4.86
N LYS A 75 5.29 -13.08 -5.30
CA LYS A 75 5.98 -14.05 -6.17
C LYS A 75 7.32 -14.52 -5.58
N GLU A 76 7.34 -14.76 -4.28
CA GLU A 76 8.50 -15.24 -3.52
C GLU A 76 9.74 -14.33 -3.61
N LYS A 77 9.53 -13.05 -3.90
CA LYS A 77 10.58 -12.05 -3.91
C LYS A 77 10.74 -11.40 -2.53
N ASP A 78 11.92 -10.83 -2.30
CA ASP A 78 12.20 -10.01 -1.11
C ASP A 78 11.11 -8.96 -0.89
N ILE A 79 10.68 -8.84 0.37
CA ILE A 79 9.68 -7.85 0.80
C ILE A 79 10.27 -6.93 1.87
N THR A 80 9.76 -5.71 1.91
CA THR A 80 9.86 -4.87 3.11
C THR A 80 8.49 -4.77 3.75
N LYS A 81 8.46 -4.96 5.08
CA LYS A 81 7.27 -4.70 5.90
C LYS A 81 7.38 -3.37 6.59
N ILE A 82 6.26 -2.64 6.64
CA ILE A 82 6.11 -1.36 7.32
C ILE A 82 4.90 -1.43 8.23
N LYS A 83 5.14 -1.36 9.54
CA LYS A 83 4.08 -1.28 10.53
C LYS A 83 3.89 0.15 11.00
N LEU A 84 2.79 0.76 10.62
CA LEU A 84 2.44 2.14 10.98
C LEU A 84 1.68 2.11 12.31
N LYS A 85 2.28 2.61 13.39
CA LYS A 85 1.73 2.58 14.75
C LYS A 85 1.21 3.95 15.19
N ARG A 86 0.41 3.98 16.26
CA ARG A 86 0.01 5.21 16.95
C ARG A 86 1.22 6.03 17.40
N LYS A 87 0.96 7.32 17.65
CA LYS A 87 1.95 8.34 18.03
C LYS A 87 3.06 8.47 16.98
N ASP A 88 2.67 8.34 15.70
CA ASP A 88 3.54 8.56 14.54
C ASP A 88 4.81 7.69 14.56
N ARG A 89 4.76 6.50 15.18
CA ARG A 89 5.87 5.53 15.20
C ARG A 89 5.72 4.52 14.08
N ALA A 90 6.81 4.10 13.47
CA ALA A 90 6.80 3.00 12.51
C ALA A 90 7.80 1.92 12.91
N GLU A 91 7.60 0.71 12.40
CA GLU A 91 8.61 -0.36 12.40
C GLU A 91 8.81 -0.81 10.97
N VAL A 92 10.07 -1.06 10.59
CA VAL A 92 10.44 -1.46 9.24
C VAL A 92 11.34 -2.69 9.34
N SER A 93 11.01 -3.73 8.59
CA SER A 93 11.82 -4.95 8.48
C SER A 93 11.96 -5.39 7.03
N ASP A 94 13.17 -5.76 6.65
CA ASP A 94 13.46 -6.31 5.32
C ASP A 94 13.55 -7.84 5.43
N HIS A 95 12.79 -8.54 4.59
CA HIS A 95 12.74 -9.99 4.54
C HIS A 95 13.42 -10.45 3.25
N ASN A 96 14.59 -11.07 3.38
CA ASN A 96 15.26 -11.71 2.27
C ASN A 96 14.75 -13.14 2.15
N VAL A 97 14.03 -13.44 1.07
CA VAL A 97 13.34 -14.72 0.89
C VAL A 97 14.34 -15.82 0.61
N LYS A 98 15.31 -15.57 -0.27
CA LYS A 98 16.30 -16.57 -0.68
C LYS A 98 17.16 -17.06 0.49
N ALA A 99 17.55 -16.16 1.40
CA ALA A 99 18.35 -16.49 2.58
C ALA A 99 17.49 -16.83 3.81
N TRP A 100 16.16 -16.66 3.73
CA TRP A 100 15.24 -16.80 4.84
C TRP A 100 15.61 -15.95 6.08
N THR A 101 16.13 -14.75 5.83
CA THR A 101 16.58 -13.83 6.90
C THR A 101 15.67 -12.63 7.01
N VAL A 102 15.41 -12.21 8.24
CA VAL A 102 14.70 -10.95 8.54
C VAL A 102 15.69 -9.96 9.18
N SER A 103 15.79 -8.77 8.59
CA SER A 103 16.61 -7.67 9.09
C SER A 103 15.70 -6.56 9.61
N ASN A 104 15.56 -6.47 10.93
CA ASN A 104 14.84 -5.36 11.54
C ASN A 104 15.68 -4.09 11.44
N ARG A 105 15.09 -3.01 10.92
CA ARG A 105 15.75 -1.70 10.89
C ARG A 105 15.61 -1.04 12.25
N LEU A 106 16.50 -1.43 13.16
CA LEU A 106 16.56 -0.93 14.52
C LEU A 106 16.70 0.60 14.51
N GLY A 107 15.83 1.31 15.22
CA GLY A 107 15.89 2.76 15.36
C GLY A 107 14.53 3.43 15.53
N LYS A 108 14.53 4.76 15.58
CA LYS A 108 13.33 5.59 15.84
C LYS A 108 12.63 5.94 14.53
N TRP A 109 12.08 4.94 13.86
CA TRP A 109 11.23 5.17 12.70
C TRP A 109 9.96 5.94 13.11
N LYS A 110 9.64 6.97 12.33
CA LYS A 110 8.42 7.74 12.46
C LYS A 110 7.73 7.88 11.11
N TRP A 111 6.43 8.12 11.14
CA TRP A 111 5.65 8.35 9.95
C TRP A 111 4.67 9.51 10.14
N LYS A 112 4.33 10.18 9.05
CA LYS A 112 3.27 11.19 9.00
C LYS A 112 2.46 11.00 7.72
N TYR A 113 1.18 11.36 7.80
CA TYR A 113 0.31 11.39 6.63
C TYR A 113 -0.36 12.76 6.54
N ASP A 114 -0.03 13.50 5.49
CA ASP A 114 -0.70 14.75 5.10
C ASP A 114 -1.93 14.38 4.27
N LEU A 115 -3.11 14.53 4.85
CA LEU A 115 -4.37 14.13 4.21
C LEU A 115 -4.69 15.01 3.00
N ASP A 116 -4.46 16.32 3.09
CA ASP A 116 -4.81 17.27 2.04
C ASP A 116 -3.97 17.03 0.78
N LYS A 117 -2.70 16.66 0.98
CA LYS A 117 -1.78 16.35 -0.12
C LYS A 117 -1.70 14.86 -0.46
N GLN A 118 -2.36 14.01 0.33
CA GLN A 118 -2.25 12.55 0.27
C GLN A 118 -0.79 12.07 0.28
N VAL A 119 0.03 12.60 1.20
CA VAL A 119 1.47 12.31 1.27
C VAL A 119 1.81 11.50 2.52
N LEU A 120 2.36 10.30 2.33
CA LEU A 120 2.99 9.49 3.37
C LEU A 120 4.48 9.83 3.45
N THR A 121 4.92 10.30 4.61
CA THR A 121 6.31 10.63 4.88
C THR A 121 6.88 9.72 5.96
N LEU A 122 8.07 9.18 5.72
CA LEU A 122 8.83 8.35 6.65
C LEU A 122 10.09 9.08 7.09
N PHE A 123 10.37 8.99 8.38
CA PHE A 123 11.56 9.55 9.02
C PHE A 123 12.30 8.46 9.76
N TYR A 124 13.63 8.54 9.77
CA TYR A 124 14.50 7.67 10.56
C TYR A 124 15.45 8.53 11.38
N ALA A 125 15.50 8.27 12.69
CA ALA A 125 16.31 9.04 13.64
C ALA A 125 16.07 10.58 13.62
N GLY A 126 14.93 11.04 13.08
CA GLY A 126 14.58 12.45 12.95
C GLY A 126 14.83 13.04 11.56
N GLU A 127 15.60 12.35 10.73
CA GLU A 127 15.89 12.72 9.35
C GLU A 127 14.78 12.24 8.41
N LEU A 128 14.53 13.02 7.35
CA LEU A 128 13.61 12.62 6.27
C LEU A 128 14.25 11.50 5.45
N GLU A 129 13.61 10.33 5.42
CA GLU A 129 14.07 9.21 4.59
C GLU A 129 13.38 9.19 3.23
N SER A 130 12.05 9.34 3.23
CA SER A 130 11.26 9.31 2.00
C SER A 130 9.89 9.95 2.20
N SER A 131 9.41 10.62 1.15
CA SER A 131 8.01 11.03 1.04
C SER A 131 7.41 10.46 -0.21
N PHE A 132 6.16 10.01 -0.12
CA PHE A 132 5.42 9.41 -1.22
C PHE A 132 4.04 10.03 -1.31
N ARG A 133 3.65 10.47 -2.51
CA ARG A 133 2.28 10.85 -2.83
C ARG A 133 1.49 9.61 -3.21
N LEU A 134 0.33 9.43 -2.60
CA LEU A 134 -0.65 8.44 -3.04
C LEU A 134 -1.25 8.90 -4.36
N ILE A 135 -1.13 8.05 -5.37
CA ILE A 135 -1.70 8.31 -6.71
C ILE A 135 -2.98 7.52 -6.90
N GLU A 136 -3.04 6.32 -6.34
CA GLU A 136 -4.17 5.41 -6.54
C GLU A 136 -4.27 4.42 -5.38
N SER A 137 -5.50 4.07 -5.02
CA SER A 137 -5.83 3.00 -4.08
C SER A 137 -6.85 2.10 -4.76
N PHE A 138 -6.64 0.79 -4.69
CA PHE A 138 -7.54 -0.19 -5.26
C PHE A 138 -7.59 -1.46 -4.41
N GLN A 139 -8.64 -2.25 -4.60
CA GLN A 139 -8.76 -3.57 -4.00
C GLN A 139 -8.24 -4.63 -4.95
N ASP A 140 -7.60 -5.66 -4.39
CA ASP A 140 -7.12 -6.82 -5.13
C ASP A 140 -7.45 -8.10 -4.34
N LYS A 141 -7.17 -9.26 -4.94
CA LYS A 141 -7.33 -10.55 -4.28
C LYS A 141 -6.15 -11.49 -4.52
N LEU A 142 -5.82 -12.28 -3.51
CA LEU A 142 -4.87 -13.38 -3.59
C LEU A 142 -5.64 -14.69 -3.44
N VAL A 143 -5.44 -15.62 -4.37
CA VAL A 143 -5.89 -17.00 -4.23
C VAL A 143 -4.72 -17.80 -3.69
N TRP A 144 -4.79 -18.21 -2.43
CA TRP A 144 -3.74 -18.98 -1.78
C TRP A 144 -4.11 -20.46 -1.77
N LYS A 145 -3.30 -21.27 -2.44
CA LYS A 145 -3.48 -22.71 -2.52
C LYS A 145 -2.47 -23.39 -1.62
N TYR A 146 -2.94 -24.30 -0.76
CA TYR A 146 -2.09 -25.01 0.18
C TYR A 146 -2.62 -26.42 0.45
N GLU A 147 -1.77 -27.29 0.97
CA GLU A 147 -2.16 -28.59 1.50
C GLU A 147 -2.11 -28.53 3.02
N ASP A 148 -3.19 -28.97 3.68
CA ASP A 148 -3.18 -29.14 5.13
C ASP A 148 -2.59 -30.51 5.53
N LEU A 149 -2.59 -30.80 6.83
CA LEU A 149 -2.09 -32.07 7.36
C LEU A 149 -2.84 -33.32 6.83
N SER A 150 -4.01 -33.14 6.22
CA SER A 150 -4.75 -34.23 5.58
C SER A 150 -4.33 -34.46 4.12
N HIS A 151 -3.33 -33.71 3.62
CA HIS A 151 -2.89 -33.70 2.22
C HIS A 151 -4.02 -33.41 1.23
N SER A 152 -5.10 -32.79 1.72
CA SER A 152 -6.20 -32.35 0.87
C SER A 152 -5.88 -30.96 0.35
N PRO A 153 -5.98 -30.71 -0.97
CA PRO A 153 -5.78 -29.37 -1.50
C PRO A 153 -6.87 -28.44 -0.95
N LYS A 154 -6.43 -27.30 -0.45
CA LYS A 154 -7.27 -26.21 0.06
C LYS A 154 -7.00 -24.94 -0.74
N GLU A 155 -8.01 -24.10 -0.79
CA GLU A 155 -7.95 -22.79 -1.41
C GLU A 155 -8.62 -21.78 -0.49
N ASP A 156 -7.91 -20.70 -0.20
CA ASP A 156 -8.43 -19.53 0.49
C ASP A 156 -8.32 -18.32 -0.44
N ILE A 157 -9.34 -17.44 -0.41
CA ILE A 157 -9.31 -16.16 -1.12
C ILE A 157 -9.12 -15.05 -0.09
N TYR A 158 -8.06 -14.27 -0.27
CA TYR A 158 -7.76 -13.12 0.56
C TYR A 158 -8.02 -11.83 -0.21
N HIS A 159 -8.62 -10.85 0.45
CA HIS A 159 -8.84 -9.51 -0.07
C HIS A 159 -7.72 -8.59 0.41
N LEU A 160 -7.24 -7.75 -0.50
CA LEU A 160 -6.17 -6.81 -0.26
C LEU A 160 -6.61 -5.39 -0.57
N ILE A 161 -6.03 -4.45 0.15
CA ILE A 161 -5.92 -3.06 -0.29
C ILE A 161 -4.52 -2.86 -0.82
N VAL A 162 -4.40 -2.22 -1.99
CA VAL A 162 -3.14 -1.87 -2.64
C VAL A 162 -3.09 -0.36 -2.87
N LEU A 163 -2.00 0.25 -2.44
CA LEU A 163 -1.70 1.66 -2.58
C LEU A 163 -0.56 1.84 -3.57
N LYS A 164 -0.82 2.56 -4.66
CA LYS A 164 0.22 3.00 -5.60
C LYS A 164 0.72 4.37 -5.19
N LEU A 165 2.00 4.43 -4.89
CA LEU A 165 2.66 5.59 -4.29
C LEU A 165 3.85 6.02 -5.15
N VAL A 166 4.00 7.33 -5.35
CA VAL A 166 5.11 7.91 -6.13
C VAL A 166 5.94 8.82 -5.23
N ARG A 167 7.26 8.62 -5.24
CA ARG A 167 8.23 9.40 -4.46
C ARG A 167 8.15 10.88 -4.84
N ILE A 168 8.17 11.71 -3.81
CA ILE A 168 8.34 13.16 -3.94
C ILE A 168 9.81 13.45 -3.62
N LYS A 169 10.48 14.13 -4.54
CA LYS A 169 11.87 14.61 -4.37
C LYS A 169 11.87 15.95 -3.66
#